data_AF-A0A6D2L3E7-F1
#
_entry.id   AF-A0A6D2L3E7-F1
#
_cell.length_a   1.000
_cell.length_b   1.000
_cell.length_c   1.000
_cell.angle_alpha   90.00
_cell.angle_beta   90.00
_cell.angle_gamma   90.00
#
_symmetry.space_group_name_H-M   'P 1'
#
loop_
_entity.id
_entity.type
_entity.pdbx_description
1 polymer ?
#
loop_
_entity_poly.entity_id
_entity_poly.type
_entity_poly.pdbx_seq_one_letter_code
_entity_poly.pdbx_strand_id
1 'polypeptide(L)'
;LNIVVSRVSGQVLKVACAVQKSKRWFFLVYRMHPIDLNWEVVDSLGDEALILDMGITVIAKDIPGIKSNSIYFSGLDYGRNNPDHIFVFDLNTHKIETLPLCVFSSIPFSDARWFFPGFSS
;
A
#
# COMPACT_ATOMS: atom_id res chain seq x y z
N LEU A 1 3.03 -11.77 1.23
CA LEU A 1 1.88 -11.40 0.36
C LEU A 1 2.40 -10.81 -0.93
N ASN A 2 1.81 -11.14 -2.09
CA ASN A 2 2.10 -10.48 -3.36
C ASN A 2 0.80 -9.89 -3.90
N ILE A 3 0.78 -8.60 -4.21
CA ILE A 3 -0.38 -7.89 -4.76
C ILE A 3 -0.01 -7.30 -6.11
N VAL A 4 -0.94 -7.40 -7.06
CA VAL A 4 -0.85 -6.69 -8.34
C VAL A 4 -1.56 -5.36 -8.18
N VAL A 5 -0.91 -4.30 -8.62
CA VAL A 5 -1.36 -2.92 -8.43
C VAL A 5 -1.51 -2.23 -9.78
N SER A 6 -2.60 -1.52 -9.97
CA SER A 6 -2.80 -0.62 -11.11
C SER A 6 -2.38 0.81 -10.74
N ARG A 7 -1.49 1.41 -11.54
CA ARG A 7 -1.11 2.82 -11.40
C ARG A 7 -2.14 3.75 -12.05
N VAL A 8 -2.16 5.02 -11.65
CA VAL A 8 -2.95 6.06 -12.33
C VAL A 8 -2.51 6.21 -13.79
N SER A 9 -1.21 6.03 -14.06
CA SER A 9 -0.64 6.00 -15.42
C SER A 9 -1.06 4.78 -16.26
N GLY A 10 -1.80 3.82 -15.71
CA GLY A 10 -2.17 2.56 -16.37
C GLY A 10 -1.07 1.50 -16.36
N GLN A 11 0.10 1.80 -15.78
CA GLN A 11 1.15 0.80 -15.59
C GLN A 11 0.78 -0.20 -14.48
N VAL A 12 1.26 -1.43 -14.60
CA VAL A 12 1.06 -2.47 -13.58
C VAL A 12 2.31 -2.62 -12.73
N LEU A 13 2.12 -2.66 -11.42
CA LEU A 13 3.16 -2.99 -10.45
C LEU A 13 2.86 -4.33 -9.79
N LYS A 14 3.91 -5.02 -9.37
CA LYS A 14 3.84 -6.13 -8.42
C LYS A 14 4.44 -5.67 -7.11
N VAL A 15 3.71 -5.81 -6.02
CA VAL A 15 4.16 -5.42 -4.68
C VAL A 15 4.29 -6.66 -3.83
N ALA A 16 5.51 -6.95 -3.42
CA ALA A 16 5.81 -8.01 -2.47
C ALA A 16 5.97 -7.41 -1.08
N CYS A 17 5.32 -8.04 -0.11
CA CYS A 17 5.38 -7.65 1.29
C CYS A 17 5.97 -8.78 2.13
N ALA A 18 6.95 -8.42 2.96
CA ALA A 18 7.59 -9.31 3.91
C ALA A 18 7.67 -8.68 5.31
N VAL A 19 7.54 -9.50 6.34
CA VAL A 19 7.75 -9.12 7.75
C VAL A 19 9.10 -9.68 8.18
N GLN A 20 10.00 -8.81 8.61
CA GLN A 20 11.28 -9.25 9.18
C GLN A 20 11.07 -9.82 10.58
N LYS A 21 12.03 -10.62 11.08
CA LYS A 21 12.00 -11.20 12.44
C LYS A 21 11.80 -10.15 13.55
N SER A 22 12.20 -8.90 13.31
CA SER A 22 11.99 -7.75 14.19
C SER A 22 10.57 -7.14 14.13
N LYS A 23 9.63 -7.79 13.44
CA LYS A 23 8.28 -7.28 13.13
C LYS A 23 8.26 -6.00 12.29
N ARG A 24 9.35 -5.71 11.58
CA ARG A 24 9.41 -4.58 10.65
C ARG A 24 8.89 -5.01 9.28
N TRP A 25 7.88 -4.31 8.77
CA TRP A 25 7.38 -4.51 7.41
C TRP A 25 8.41 -3.99 6.41
N PHE A 26 8.53 -4.70 5.30
CA PHE A 26 9.34 -4.29 4.17
C PHE A 26 8.58 -4.59 2.88
N PHE A 27 8.59 -3.62 1.98
CA PHE A 27 7.92 -3.68 0.70
C PHE A 27 8.95 -3.63 -0.43
N LEU A 28 8.77 -4.51 -1.40
CA LEU A 28 9.47 -4.48 -2.68
C LEU A 28 8.44 -4.20 -3.75
N VAL A 29 8.62 -3.08 -4.44
CA VAL A 29 7.78 -2.68 -5.56
C VAL A 29 8.52 -3.03 -6.84
N TYR A 30 7.86 -3.76 -7.71
CA TYR A 30 8.39 -4.16 -9.01
C TYR A 30 7.55 -3.57 -10.11
N ARG A 31 8.21 -3.09 -11.16
CA ARG A 31 7.60 -2.67 -12.41
C ARG A 31 7.97 -3.67 -13.50
N MET A 32 7.02 -3.95 -14.39
CA MET A 32 7.30 -4.77 -15.57
C MET A 32 7.80 -3.89 -16.71
N HIS A 33 8.95 -4.25 -17.29
CA HIS A 33 9.41 -3.64 -18.53
C HIS A 33 8.56 -4.19 -19.69
N PRO A 34 7.87 -3.33 -20.47
CA PRO A 34 6.87 -3.79 -21.43
C PRO A 34 7.47 -4.54 -22.62
N ILE A 35 8.76 -4.33 -22.92
CA ILE A 35 9.44 -4.93 -24.07
C ILE A 35 10.07 -6.27 -23.68
N ASP A 36 10.88 -6.28 -22.62
CA ASP A 36 11.65 -7.45 -22.23
C ASP A 36 10.88 -8.38 -21.28
N LEU A 37 9.70 -7.95 -20.83
CA LEU A 37 8.81 -8.65 -19.88
C LEU A 37 9.48 -8.98 -18.54
N ASN A 38 10.61 -8.34 -18.24
CA ASN A 38 11.36 -8.49 -17.00
C ASN A 38 10.81 -7.57 -15.91
N TRP A 39 10.94 -8.00 -14.66
CA TRP A 39 10.56 -7.22 -13.49
C TRP A 39 11.79 -6.48 -12.94
N GLU A 40 11.70 -5.16 -12.84
CA GLU A 40 12.71 -4.32 -12.20
C GLU A 40 12.19 -3.83 -10.84
N VAL A 41 13.08 -3.71 -9.86
CA VAL A 41 12.75 -3.07 -8.57
C VAL A 41 12.66 -1.57 -8.80
N VAL A 42 11.61 -0.95 -8.26
CA VAL A 42 11.46 0.50 -8.27
C VAL A 42 11.48 1.03 -6.83
N ASP A 43 12.32 2.02 -6.60
CA ASP A 43 12.49 2.65 -5.28
C ASP A 43 11.56 3.85 -5.07
N SER A 44 10.81 4.24 -6.11
CA SER A 44 9.90 5.38 -6.05
C SER A 44 8.61 5.21 -6.84
N LEU A 45 7.51 5.68 -6.25
CA LEU A 45 6.23 5.92 -6.90
C LEU A 45 6.11 7.36 -7.43
N GLY A 46 7.08 8.24 -7.20
CA GLY A 46 7.00 9.66 -7.55
C GLY A 46 5.91 10.37 -6.75
N ASP A 47 5.04 11.11 -7.45
CA ASP A 47 3.94 11.88 -6.86
C ASP A 47 2.73 11.02 -6.44
N GLU A 48 2.77 9.72 -6.71
CA GLU A 48 1.71 8.78 -6.38
C GLU A 48 1.88 8.18 -4.97
N ALA A 49 0.77 7.76 -4.38
CA ALA A 49 0.72 6.92 -3.19
C ALA A 49 -0.01 5.61 -3.51
N LEU A 50 0.47 4.50 -2.97
CA LEU A 50 -0.13 3.19 -3.13
C LEU A 50 -1.14 2.92 -2.01
N ILE A 51 -2.39 2.61 -2.37
CA ILE A 51 -3.38 2.07 -1.44
C ILE A 51 -3.38 0.55 -1.62
N LEU A 52 -2.56 -0.13 -0.81
CA LEU A 52 -2.23 -1.54 -0.98
C LEU A 52 -3.45 -2.43 -0.91
N ASP A 53 -4.33 -2.16 0.05
CA ASP A 53 -5.56 -2.93 0.29
C ASP A 53 -6.50 -2.89 -0.91
N MET A 54 -6.44 -1.82 -1.71
CA MET A 54 -7.24 -1.65 -2.94
C MET A 54 -6.51 -2.08 -4.21
N GLY A 55 -5.20 -2.31 -4.16
CA GLY A 55 -4.40 -2.61 -5.35
C GLY A 55 -4.34 -1.46 -6.35
N ILE A 56 -4.41 -0.20 -5.91
CA ILE A 56 -4.35 0.98 -6.79
C ILE A 56 -3.41 2.05 -6.26
N THR A 57 -2.92 2.92 -7.16
CA THR A 57 -2.28 4.18 -6.75
C THR A 57 -3.22 5.36 -6.89
N VAL A 58 -2.96 6.43 -6.14
CA VAL A 58 -3.61 7.74 -6.26
C VAL A 58 -2.57 8.84 -6.39
N ILE A 59 -2.93 9.98 -7.00
CA ILE A 59 -2.07 11.16 -7.04
C ILE A 59 -2.15 11.86 -5.67
N ALA A 60 -1.03 11.92 -4.95
CA ALA A 60 -1.04 12.31 -3.53
C ALA A 60 -1.49 13.76 -3.31
N LYS A 61 -1.04 14.68 -4.16
CA LYS A 61 -1.40 16.11 -4.06
C LYS A 61 -2.90 16.38 -4.21
N ASP A 62 -3.64 15.47 -4.84
CA ASP A 62 -5.07 15.64 -5.09
C ASP A 62 -5.92 15.20 -3.88
N ILE A 63 -5.28 14.59 -2.85
CA ILE A 63 -5.97 14.00 -1.71
C ILE A 63 -5.33 14.50 -0.40
N PRO A 64 -6.02 15.39 0.35
CA PRO A 64 -5.52 15.89 1.62
C PRO A 64 -5.14 14.76 2.59
N GLY A 65 -3.95 14.85 3.19
CA GLY A 65 -3.45 13.85 4.15
C GLY A 65 -2.75 12.65 3.51
N ILE A 66 -2.70 12.55 2.18
CA ILE A 66 -1.91 11.52 1.48
C ILE A 66 -0.48 12.01 1.20
N LYS A 67 0.50 11.19 1.57
CA LYS A 67 1.92 11.43 1.29
C LYS A 67 2.32 10.78 -0.03
N SER A 68 2.98 11.52 -0.92
CA SER A 68 3.58 10.96 -2.12
C SER A 68 4.68 9.96 -1.77
N ASN A 69 4.99 9.06 -2.69
CA ASN A 69 6.01 8.02 -2.52
C ASN A 69 5.84 7.18 -1.23
N SER A 70 4.60 6.79 -0.94
CA SER A 70 4.28 6.00 0.25
C SER A 70 3.24 4.91 -0.04
N ILE A 71 3.17 3.93 0.85
CA ILE A 71 2.28 2.77 0.79
C ILE A 71 1.38 2.75 2.02
N TYR A 72 0.07 2.83 1.80
CA TYR A 72 -0.97 2.76 2.80
C TYR A 72 -1.51 1.34 2.85
N PHE A 73 -1.59 0.75 4.05
CA PHE A 73 -2.11 -0.60 4.24
C PHE A 73 -2.71 -0.77 5.63
N SER A 74 -3.73 -1.63 5.73
CA SER A 74 -4.27 -2.10 7.00
C SER A 74 -3.62 -3.41 7.43
N GLY A 75 -3.73 -3.73 8.72
CA GLY A 75 -2.98 -4.79 9.42
C GLY A 75 -2.81 -6.11 8.66
N LEU A 76 -1.64 -6.28 8.05
CA LEU A 76 -1.22 -7.50 7.34
C LEU A 76 -0.89 -8.69 8.26
N ASP A 77 -0.91 -8.50 9.59
CA ASP A 77 -0.90 -9.56 10.65
C ASP A 77 -1.57 -9.08 11.96
N TYR A 78 -1.62 -7.76 12.20
CA TYR A 78 -2.28 -7.16 13.38
C TYR A 78 -3.80 -6.98 13.25
N GLY A 79 -4.35 -7.15 12.03
CA GLY A 79 -5.76 -6.88 11.73
C GLY A 79 -6.76 -7.77 12.46
N ARG A 80 -6.33 -8.90 13.06
CA ARG A 80 -7.23 -9.75 13.84
C ARG A 80 -7.63 -9.11 15.19
N ASN A 81 -6.79 -8.22 15.74
CA ASN A 81 -7.02 -7.63 17.06
C ASN A 81 -7.29 -6.11 17.02
N ASN A 82 -6.91 -5.41 15.94
CA ASN A 82 -7.29 -4.02 15.74
C ASN A 82 -7.35 -3.66 14.24
N PRO A 83 -8.47 -3.96 13.56
CA PRO A 83 -8.65 -3.74 12.12
C PRO A 83 -8.72 -2.25 11.73
N ASP A 84 -8.69 -1.35 12.72
CA ASP A 84 -8.87 0.08 12.52
C ASP A 84 -7.52 0.82 12.40
N HIS A 85 -6.38 0.13 12.55
CA HIS A 85 -5.06 0.73 12.38
C HIS A 85 -4.58 0.69 10.94
N ILE A 86 -4.21 1.87 10.45
CA ILE A 86 -3.62 2.06 9.12
C ILE A 86 -2.19 2.50 9.27
N PHE A 87 -1.36 1.85 8.49
CA PHE A 87 0.06 2.06 8.45
C PHE A 87 0.42 2.74 7.13
N VAL A 88 1.33 3.70 7.23
CA VAL A 88 1.95 4.37 6.09
C VAL A 88 3.41 3.98 6.07
N PHE A 89 3.83 3.29 5.03
CA PHE A 89 5.24 3.01 4.76
C PHE A 89 5.77 4.05 3.79
N ASP A 90 6.74 4.86 4.23
CA ASP A 90 7.41 5.84 3.38
C ASP A 90 8.55 5.16 2.62
N LEU A 91 8.52 5.21 1.28
CA LEU A 91 9.52 4.54 0.44
C LEU A 91 10.88 5.24 0.46
N ASN A 92 10.96 6.53 0.80
CA ASN A 92 12.23 7.25 0.89
C ASN A 92 13.02 6.83 2.13
N THR A 93 12.31 6.68 3.25
CA THR A 93 12.91 6.46 4.57
C THR A 93 12.81 5.02 5.05
N HIS A 94 11.98 4.20 4.41
CA HIS A 94 11.61 2.85 4.83
C HIS A 94 11.08 2.79 6.28
N LYS A 95 10.43 3.87 6.72
CA LYS A 95 9.80 3.97 8.04
C LYS A 95 8.31 3.75 7.92
N ILE A 96 7.74 3.24 9.01
CA ILE A 96 6.30 3.04 9.16
C ILE A 96 5.79 4.03 10.16
N GLU A 97 4.74 4.74 9.79
CA GLU A 97 3.98 5.61 10.67
C GLU A 97 2.54 5.10 10.78
N THR A 98 1.94 5.27 11.95
CA THR A 98 0.51 5.02 12.14
C THR A 98 -0.25 6.30 11.87
N LEU A 99 -1.29 6.24 11.04
CA LEU A 99 -2.21 7.37 10.90
C LEU A 99 -3.31 7.30 11.97
N PRO A 100 -3.61 8.40 12.67
CA PRO A 100 -4.79 8.49 13.51
C PRO A 100 -6.06 8.25 12.68
N LEU A 101 -6.99 7.45 13.20
CA LEU A 101 -8.26 7.13 12.52
C LEU A 101 -9.02 8.37 12.04
N CYS A 102 -9.01 9.44 12.82
CA CYS A 102 -9.75 10.67 12.49
C CYS A 102 -9.26 11.36 11.21
N VAL A 103 -7.97 11.18 10.87
CA VAL A 103 -7.39 11.70 9.62
C VAL A 103 -7.73 10.78 8.46
N PHE A 104 -7.89 9.48 8.73
CA PHE A 104 -8.25 8.52 7.69
C PHE A 104 -9.73 8.53 7.35
N SER A 105 -10.64 8.73 8.30
CA SER A 105 -12.08 8.85 8.03
C SER A 105 -12.44 9.99 7.08
N SER A 106 -11.53 10.96 6.88
CA SER A 106 -11.68 12.02 5.88
C SER A 106 -11.13 11.66 4.49
N ILE A 107 -10.49 10.50 4.32
CA ILE A 107 -9.89 10.07 3.07
C ILE A 107 -10.92 9.28 2.25
N PRO A 108 -11.08 9.53 0.93
CA PRO A 108 -12.19 8.99 0.13
C PRO A 108 -12.30 7.46 0.07
N PHE A 109 -11.24 6.75 0.43
CA PHE A 109 -11.15 5.29 0.40
C PHE A 109 -11.15 4.66 1.79
N SER A 110 -11.68 5.38 2.79
CA SER A 110 -11.65 4.90 4.16
C SER A 110 -12.44 3.63 4.42
N ASP A 111 -13.53 3.47 3.67
CA ASP A 111 -14.42 2.31 3.77
C ASP A 111 -14.04 1.19 2.79
N ALA A 112 -13.03 1.40 1.93
CA ALA A 112 -12.56 0.43 0.94
C ALA A 112 -11.68 -0.68 1.54
N ARG A 113 -12.03 -1.13 2.76
CA ARG A 113 -11.48 -2.33 3.39
C ARG A 113 -12.17 -3.52 2.73
N TRP A 114 -11.42 -4.36 2.01
CA TRP A 114 -12.02 -5.48 1.29
C TRP A 114 -12.75 -6.42 2.24
N PHE A 115 -13.95 -6.85 1.84
CA PHE A 115 -14.59 -8.04 2.38
C PHE A 115 -13.65 -9.22 2.11
N PHE A 116 -13.00 -9.75 3.14
CA PHE A 116 -12.69 -11.18 3.11
C PHE A 116 -14.05 -11.88 3.12
N PRO A 117 -14.45 -12.64 2.08
CA PRO A 117 -15.58 -13.53 2.24
C PRO A 117 -15.18 -14.47 3.38
N GLY A 118 -15.82 -14.30 4.54
CA GLY A 118 -15.65 -15.23 5.63
C GLY A 118 -16.02 -16.60 5.09
N PHE A 119 -15.04 -17.48 4.93
CA PHE A 119 -15.33 -18.90 4.94
C PHE A 119 -15.80 -19.22 6.36
N SER A 120 -17.09 -19.02 6.61
CA SER A 120 -17.78 -19.67 7.70
C SER A 120 -17.90 -21.15 7.32
N SER A 121 -16.95 -21.95 7.80
CA SER A 121 -17.13 -23.40 7.97
C SER A 121 -18.03 -23.68 9.17
#